data_AF-A0A9P8XY21-F1
#
_entry.id   AF-A0A9P8XY21-F1
#
_cell.length_a   1.000
_cell.length_b   1.000
_cell.length_c   1.000
_cell.angle_alpha   90.00
_cell.angle_beta   90.00
_cell.angle_gamma   90.00
#
_symmetry.space_group_name_H-M   'P 1'
#
loop_
_entity.id
_entity.type
_entity.pdbx_description
1 polymer ?
#
loop_
_entity_poly.entity_id
_entity_poly.type
_entity_poly.pdbx_seq_one_letter_code
_entity_poly.pdbx_strand_id
1 'polypeptide(L)'
;MLGDSAGGQAISLLMTALVCIHRRGSYGLILSRLCSSLLPASMPASNPAHLADVADLVAAKAAQLSFGNLLAEQTHRILSVYDQLGMRPPAELLDLPSTESTQQLFECLSQLREDKHIVRISGSVGIIYVVTLILFMFPYSAMVAVQSIIIHDNERRPIIIQITAEGPTKVQVETKLSLDSVISDALITKETRTAIRQRCTYLWDGWVEQALRVELGRYGLILRDEFLQAFCDFIVQITQHLQLSGHSPLQPAKSQKNFKELLGWNYQRRILETCKRTCQCTPAVNTIDRVKSWRHFSSIFAYTLAPIQCTCDYCGPSIKDWTRVSRRCTAHVLSRRIGSIFSNSIMCCLLEPQGSVSVSMDMNRGGCTIDGSHILRTIRSLGGEISAEEIGDRASPQIAYPAFLSLISPRAYGNGDVLGASSQGSSIYPVVLETLEVASNTAFTFVLREGVFIHDGKYYEQLGPAKESGALHAMTVPQEHFLAPITLSALQQPLPLTVSLRAGFNEILLSFNAQASGWYFFVDAYEAVQALMYLDTSWHCPHDVDSPLPSILEQDVAIRKVGMSPLLDKINVYTTHGDRRAQFLAGGFVRYKDGCLLRTGCLTCSVHKAQQLGYRSVIV
;
A
#
# COMPACT_ATOMS: atom_id res chain seq x y z
N MET A 1 51.05 -5.77 -0.46
CA MET A 1 50.26 -5.86 -1.70
C MET A 1 48.75 -5.96 -1.46
N LEU A 2 48.21 -7.02 -0.84
CA LEU A 2 46.75 -7.06 -0.56
C LEU A 2 46.31 -5.95 0.42
N GLY A 3 47.13 -5.56 1.39
CA GLY A 3 46.79 -4.48 2.33
C GLY A 3 46.85 -3.05 1.77
N ASP A 4 47.41 -2.84 0.57
CA ASP A 4 47.76 -1.50 0.09
C ASP A 4 46.63 -0.84 -0.72
N SER A 5 45.57 -1.59 -1.04
CA SER A 5 44.39 -1.08 -1.74
C SER A 5 43.12 -1.44 -0.97
N ALA A 6 42.09 -0.59 -1.06
CA ALA A 6 40.79 -0.86 -0.44
C ALA A 6 40.19 -2.20 -0.91
N GLY A 7 40.36 -2.54 -2.19
CA GLY A 7 39.91 -3.83 -2.74
C GLY A 7 40.65 -5.03 -2.15
N GLY A 8 41.98 -4.95 -2.01
CA GLY A 8 42.75 -6.03 -1.39
C GLY A 8 42.49 -6.17 0.12
N GLN A 9 42.23 -5.06 0.83
CA GLN A 9 41.80 -5.09 2.22
C GLN A 9 40.43 -5.77 2.37
N ALA A 10 39.46 -5.41 1.54
CA ALA A 10 38.13 -6.03 1.54
C ALA A 10 38.18 -7.54 1.26
N ILE A 11 38.98 -7.97 0.27
CA ILE A 11 39.18 -9.40 -0.02
C ILE A 11 39.86 -10.11 1.16
N SER A 12 40.80 -9.45 1.83
CA SER A 12 41.48 -10.03 2.99
C SER A 12 40.52 -10.25 4.16
N LEU A 13 39.64 -9.27 4.43
CA LEU A 13 38.58 -9.39 5.44
C LEU A 13 37.59 -10.51 5.08
N LEU A 14 37.15 -10.57 3.83
CA LEU A 14 36.25 -11.61 3.33
C LEU A 14 36.85 -13.01 3.53
N MET A 15 38.09 -13.22 3.06
CA MET A 15 38.78 -14.51 3.19
C MET A 15 38.93 -14.90 4.66
N THR A 16 39.35 -13.97 5.51
CA THR A 16 39.51 -14.21 6.94
C THR A 16 38.19 -14.62 7.60
N ALA A 17 37.11 -13.90 7.33
CA ALA A 17 35.79 -14.22 7.86
C ALA A 17 35.30 -15.60 7.37
N LEU A 18 35.49 -15.91 6.09
CA LEU A 18 35.09 -17.20 5.53
C LEU A 18 35.87 -18.38 6.13
N VAL A 19 37.18 -18.25 6.35
CA VAL A 19 37.99 -19.28 7.01
C VAL A 19 37.53 -19.50 8.46
N CYS A 20 37.11 -18.43 9.16
CA CYS A 20 36.62 -18.55 10.53
C CYS A 20 35.24 -19.21 10.65
N ILE A 21 34.40 -19.15 9.62
CA ILE A 21 33.02 -19.65 9.65
C ILE A 21 32.92 -21.04 9.01
N HIS A 22 33.58 -21.23 7.87
CA HIS A 22 33.35 -22.38 7.00
C HIS A 22 34.51 -23.37 7.03
N ARG A 23 34.21 -24.62 6.67
CA ARG A 23 35.27 -25.62 6.43
C ARG A 23 36.00 -25.32 5.13
N ARG A 24 37.23 -25.82 5.02
CA ARG A 24 38.12 -25.62 3.86
C ARG A 24 37.50 -25.84 2.49
N GLY A 25 36.78 -26.96 2.32
CA GLY A 25 36.08 -27.22 1.06
C GLY A 25 34.98 -26.20 0.74
N SER A 26 34.31 -25.66 1.76
CA SER A 26 33.19 -24.74 1.63
C SER A 26 33.63 -23.32 1.26
N TYR A 27 34.61 -22.71 1.95
CA TYR A 27 35.02 -21.35 1.60
C TYR A 27 35.76 -21.28 0.27
N GLY A 28 36.55 -22.30 -0.10
CA GLY A 28 37.14 -22.38 -1.44
C GLY A 28 36.07 -22.42 -2.54
N LEU A 29 34.98 -23.16 -2.31
CA LEU A 29 33.84 -23.23 -3.21
C LEU A 29 33.07 -21.89 -3.29
N ILE A 30 32.79 -21.25 -2.15
CA ILE A 30 32.14 -19.92 -2.09
C ILE A 30 32.93 -18.92 -2.91
N LEU A 31 34.25 -18.80 -2.67
CA LEU A 31 35.11 -17.86 -3.39
C LEU A 31 35.13 -18.15 -4.90
N SER A 32 35.24 -19.42 -5.30
CA SER A 32 35.24 -19.80 -6.73
C SER A 32 33.92 -19.45 -7.41
N ARG A 33 32.79 -19.70 -6.75
CA ARG A 33 31.45 -19.36 -7.26
C ARG A 33 31.26 -17.84 -7.35
N LEU A 34 31.71 -17.07 -6.36
CA LEU A 34 31.66 -15.60 -6.41
C LEU A 34 32.54 -15.02 -7.53
N CYS A 35 33.74 -15.56 -7.74
CA CYS A 35 34.55 -15.17 -8.91
C CYS A 35 33.80 -15.44 -10.22
N SER A 36 33.09 -16.56 -10.31
CA SER A 36 32.34 -16.94 -11.51
C SER A 36 31.10 -16.07 -11.74
N SER A 37 30.45 -15.57 -10.68
CA SER A 37 29.25 -14.73 -10.80
C SER A 37 29.55 -13.25 -10.96
N LEU A 38 30.65 -12.75 -10.39
CA LEU A 38 30.97 -11.31 -10.38
C LEU A 38 31.97 -10.87 -11.46
N LEU A 39 32.76 -11.79 -12.01
CA LEU A 39 33.75 -11.48 -13.04
C LEU A 39 33.20 -11.74 -14.45
N PRO A 40 33.72 -11.05 -15.48
CA PRO A 40 33.36 -11.33 -16.86
C PRO A 40 33.64 -12.79 -17.23
N ALA A 41 32.80 -13.39 -18.07
CA ALA A 41 32.96 -14.78 -18.54
C ALA A 41 34.29 -15.06 -19.27
N SER A 42 35.00 -14.01 -19.70
CA SER A 42 36.33 -14.10 -20.31
C SER A 42 37.46 -14.31 -19.30
N MET A 43 37.22 -14.11 -18.00
CA MET A 43 38.22 -14.35 -16.96
C MET A 43 38.15 -15.81 -16.48
N PRO A 44 39.27 -16.55 -16.44
CA PRO A 44 39.28 -17.92 -15.96
C PRO A 44 38.95 -17.99 -14.47
N ALA A 45 37.97 -18.81 -14.10
CA ALA A 45 37.65 -19.09 -12.71
C ALA A 45 38.80 -19.86 -12.04
N SER A 46 39.24 -19.41 -10.87
CA SER A 46 40.28 -20.09 -10.11
C SER A 46 39.73 -21.36 -9.44
N ASN A 47 40.58 -22.39 -9.35
CA ASN A 47 40.26 -23.64 -8.67
C ASN A 47 39.93 -23.38 -7.18
N PRO A 48 38.80 -23.90 -6.65
CA PRO A 48 38.44 -23.81 -5.24
C PRO A 48 39.58 -24.14 -4.26
N ALA A 49 40.41 -25.14 -4.58
CA ALA A 49 41.52 -25.54 -3.72
C ALA A 49 42.60 -24.44 -3.60
N HIS A 50 42.96 -23.81 -4.72
CA HIS A 50 43.95 -22.72 -4.71
C HIS A 50 43.41 -21.48 -4.00
N LEU A 51 42.11 -21.17 -4.18
CA LEU A 51 41.48 -20.07 -3.46
C LEU A 51 41.44 -20.34 -1.96
N ALA A 52 41.25 -21.59 -1.55
CA ALA A 52 41.32 -21.97 -0.15
C ALA A 52 42.74 -21.82 0.44
N ASP A 53 43.78 -22.22 -0.30
CA ASP A 53 45.19 -22.03 0.11
C ASP A 53 45.52 -20.55 0.35
N VAL A 54 45.10 -19.69 -0.58
CA VAL A 54 45.29 -18.24 -0.45
C VAL A 54 44.51 -17.70 0.74
N ALA A 55 43.26 -18.13 0.92
CA ALA A 55 42.43 -17.71 2.05
C ALA A 55 43.05 -18.09 3.40
N ASP A 56 43.60 -19.30 3.53
CA ASP A 56 44.27 -19.75 4.76
C ASP A 56 45.52 -18.92 5.06
N LEU A 57 46.34 -18.64 4.04
CA LEU A 57 47.52 -17.79 4.20
C LEU A 57 47.15 -16.36 4.63
N VAL A 58 46.09 -15.82 4.05
CA VAL A 58 45.57 -14.48 4.39
C VAL A 58 45.01 -14.47 5.80
N ALA A 59 44.16 -15.44 6.16
CA ALA A 59 43.56 -15.56 7.48
C ALA A 59 44.63 -15.71 8.57
N ALA A 60 45.67 -16.51 8.32
CA ALA A 60 46.80 -16.66 9.25
C ALA A 60 47.52 -15.33 9.51
N LYS A 61 47.71 -14.50 8.48
CA LYS A 61 48.30 -13.16 8.63
C LYS A 61 47.34 -12.15 9.27
N ALA A 62 46.05 -12.31 9.04
CA ALA A 62 44.99 -11.46 9.55
C ALA A 62 44.46 -11.91 10.92
N ALA A 63 45.05 -12.93 11.55
CA ALA A 63 44.58 -13.50 12.80
C ALA A 63 44.41 -12.46 13.93
N GLN A 64 45.21 -11.38 13.91
CA GLN A 64 45.11 -10.27 14.86
C GLN A 64 43.77 -9.52 14.80
N LEU A 65 43.05 -9.57 13.67
CA LEU A 65 41.74 -8.96 13.50
C LEU A 65 40.66 -9.63 14.36
N SER A 66 40.96 -10.80 14.95
CA SER A 66 40.18 -11.41 16.04
C SER A 66 38.69 -11.58 15.74
N PHE A 67 38.34 -12.12 14.56
CA PHE A 67 36.95 -12.37 14.15
C PHE A 67 36.15 -13.14 15.22
N GLY A 68 36.79 -14.10 15.90
CA GLY A 68 36.16 -14.84 17.01
C GLY A 68 35.76 -13.96 18.20
N ASN A 69 36.54 -12.91 18.52
CA ASN A 69 36.17 -11.96 19.58
C ASN A 69 34.96 -11.12 19.17
N LEU A 70 34.93 -10.66 17.91
CA LEU A 70 33.79 -9.93 17.38
C LEU A 70 32.53 -10.82 17.35
N LEU A 71 32.67 -12.09 16.99
CA LEU A 71 31.58 -13.07 17.01
C LEU A 71 31.02 -13.22 18.44
N ALA A 72 31.89 -13.40 19.43
CA ALA A 72 31.50 -13.51 20.83
C ALA A 72 30.81 -12.23 21.34
N GLU A 73 31.33 -11.07 20.98
CA GLU A 73 30.75 -9.76 21.32
C GLU A 73 29.34 -9.59 20.73
N GLN A 74 29.17 -9.84 19.42
CA GLN A 74 27.85 -9.72 18.80
C GLN A 74 26.87 -10.77 19.33
N THR A 75 27.35 -11.99 19.63
CA THR A 75 26.54 -13.02 20.28
C THR A 75 26.02 -12.53 21.63
N HIS A 76 26.91 -12.03 22.50
CA HIS A 76 26.52 -11.51 23.80
C HIS A 76 25.53 -10.35 23.68
N ARG A 77 25.80 -9.39 22.80
CA ARG A 77 24.95 -8.21 22.54
C ARG A 77 23.54 -8.60 22.09
N ILE A 78 23.41 -9.56 21.16
CA ILE A 78 22.12 -10.03 20.67
C ILE A 78 21.37 -10.79 21.77
N LEU A 79 22.04 -11.70 22.48
CA LEU A 79 21.43 -12.48 23.56
C LEU A 79 21.00 -11.59 24.74
N SER A 80 21.74 -10.53 25.07
CA SER A 80 21.35 -9.58 26.11
C SER A 80 20.06 -8.83 25.77
N VAL A 81 19.78 -8.61 24.48
CA VAL A 81 18.50 -7.99 24.08
C VAL A 81 17.33 -8.97 24.26
N TYR A 82 17.51 -10.25 23.94
CA TYR A 82 16.50 -11.27 24.23
C TYR A 82 16.21 -11.38 25.73
N ASP A 83 17.27 -11.36 26.56
CA ASP A 83 17.15 -11.35 28.03
C ASP A 83 16.38 -10.13 28.54
N GLN A 84 16.72 -8.93 28.06
CA GLN A 84 16.02 -7.67 28.37
C GLN A 84 14.54 -7.67 27.95
N LEU A 85 14.24 -8.35 26.83
CA LEU A 85 12.87 -8.53 26.34
C LEU A 85 12.08 -9.61 27.10
N GLY A 86 12.73 -10.38 27.97
CA GLY A 86 12.12 -11.56 28.61
C GLY A 86 11.74 -12.64 27.61
N MET A 87 12.42 -12.70 26.46
CA MET A 87 12.14 -13.63 25.37
C MET A 87 13.23 -14.70 25.28
N ARG A 88 12.84 -15.93 24.94
CA ARG A 88 13.82 -16.98 24.66
C ARG A 88 14.48 -16.72 23.29
N PRO A 89 15.82 -16.69 23.20
CA PRO A 89 16.49 -16.57 21.91
C PRO A 89 16.22 -17.81 21.02
N PRO A 90 16.09 -17.66 19.70
CA PRO A 90 15.95 -18.79 18.79
C PRO A 90 17.15 -19.74 18.90
N ALA A 91 16.89 -21.05 18.90
CA ALA A 91 17.95 -22.06 19.07
C ALA A 91 18.97 -22.05 17.92
N GLU A 92 18.53 -21.62 16.74
CA GLU A 92 19.26 -21.70 15.47
C GLU A 92 20.09 -20.44 15.17
N LEU A 93 20.16 -19.46 16.10
CA LEU A 93 20.89 -18.19 15.90
C LEU A 93 22.37 -18.39 15.54
N LEU A 94 22.98 -19.45 16.08
CA LEU A 94 24.38 -19.84 15.91
C LEU A 94 24.53 -21.06 14.98
N ASP A 95 23.50 -21.43 14.22
CA ASP A 95 23.66 -22.45 13.19
C ASP A 95 24.60 -21.95 12.10
N LEU A 96 25.41 -22.84 11.53
CA LEU A 96 26.31 -22.45 10.45
C LEU A 96 25.49 -22.11 9.20
N PRO A 97 25.65 -20.91 8.60
CA PRO A 97 24.99 -20.59 7.34
C PRO A 97 25.45 -21.55 6.25
N SER A 98 24.55 -21.93 5.35
CA SER A 98 24.92 -22.81 4.23
C SER A 98 25.90 -22.10 3.26
N THR A 99 26.59 -22.90 2.45
CA THR A 99 27.48 -22.37 1.39
C THR A 99 26.68 -21.53 0.40
N GLU A 100 25.49 -22.00 0.02
CA GLU A 100 24.56 -21.34 -0.90
C GLU A 100 24.04 -20.01 -0.34
N SER A 101 23.60 -19.99 0.93
CA SER A 101 23.14 -18.77 1.60
C SER A 101 24.25 -17.72 1.73
N THR A 102 25.48 -18.17 2.03
CA THR A 102 26.64 -17.27 2.13
C THR A 102 27.02 -16.70 0.77
N GLN A 103 26.98 -17.51 -0.30
CA GLN A 103 27.19 -17.03 -1.66
C GLN A 103 26.12 -16.00 -2.05
N GLN A 104 24.85 -16.32 -1.84
CA GLN A 104 23.73 -15.42 -2.14
C GLN A 104 23.88 -14.07 -1.41
N LEU A 105 24.31 -14.10 -0.14
CA LEU A 105 24.59 -12.90 0.63
C LEU A 105 25.57 -11.97 -0.10
N PHE A 106 26.71 -12.50 -0.54
CA PHE A 106 27.73 -11.71 -1.22
C PHE A 106 27.32 -11.26 -2.62
N GLU A 107 26.56 -12.07 -3.36
CA GLU A 107 25.98 -11.66 -4.64
C GLU A 107 25.02 -10.48 -4.45
N CYS A 108 24.18 -10.49 -3.43
CA CYS A 108 23.32 -9.35 -3.09
C CYS A 108 24.12 -8.12 -2.66
N LEU A 109 25.13 -8.28 -1.79
CA LEU A 109 26.00 -7.17 -1.35
C LEU A 109 26.77 -6.53 -2.51
N SER A 110 27.08 -7.30 -3.56
CA SER A 110 27.75 -6.76 -4.75
C SER A 110 26.92 -5.72 -5.51
N GLN A 111 25.59 -5.70 -5.29
CA GLN A 111 24.67 -4.74 -5.91
C GLN A 111 24.67 -3.38 -5.20
N LEU A 112 25.31 -3.25 -4.03
CA LEU A 112 25.46 -1.98 -3.30
C LEU A 112 26.47 -1.01 -3.93
N ARG A 113 26.89 -1.24 -5.18
CA ARG A 113 27.76 -0.32 -5.92
C ARG A 113 27.09 1.02 -6.21
N GLU A 114 25.76 1.03 -6.26
CA GLU A 114 24.96 2.24 -6.43
C GLU A 114 24.23 2.57 -5.12
N ASP A 115 24.21 3.85 -4.72
CA ASP A 115 23.47 4.36 -3.54
C ASP A 115 21.93 4.20 -3.64
N LYS A 116 21.45 3.51 -4.69
CA LYS A 116 20.06 3.22 -4.99
C LYS A 116 19.59 1.89 -4.42
N HIS A 117 20.49 1.00 -3.99
CA HIS A 117 20.10 -0.33 -3.52
C HIS A 117 20.21 -0.48 -2.01
N ILE A 118 19.32 -1.27 -1.45
CA ILE A 118 19.34 -1.72 -0.07
C ILE A 118 19.42 -3.25 -0.08
N VAL A 119 20.30 -3.82 0.73
CA VAL A 119 20.33 -5.25 1.00
C VAL A 119 19.65 -5.50 2.34
N ARG A 120 18.50 -6.17 2.29
CA ARG A 120 17.75 -6.60 3.47
C ARG A 120 18.06 -8.05 3.79
N ILE A 121 18.40 -8.30 5.04
CA ILE A 121 18.67 -9.61 5.60
C ILE A 121 17.70 -9.83 6.76
N SER A 122 16.87 -10.87 6.69
CA SER A 122 15.92 -11.17 7.75
C SER A 122 15.82 -12.66 8.06
N GLY A 123 15.68 -13.02 9.32
CA GLY A 123 15.58 -14.42 9.78
C GLY A 123 16.31 -14.67 11.10
N SER A 124 16.35 -15.93 11.53
CA SER A 124 17.07 -16.37 12.73
C SER A 124 18.23 -17.32 12.43
N VAL A 125 18.09 -18.22 11.46
CA VAL A 125 19.07 -19.30 11.20
C VAL A 125 20.45 -18.75 10.82
N GLY A 126 21.45 -18.98 11.67
CA GLY A 126 22.83 -18.55 11.46
C GLY A 126 23.05 -17.05 11.32
N ILE A 127 22.06 -16.26 11.75
CA ILE A 127 22.05 -14.81 11.56
C ILE A 127 23.16 -14.12 12.35
N ILE A 128 23.63 -14.70 13.46
CA ILE A 128 24.76 -14.13 14.24
C ILE A 128 26.04 -14.13 13.40
N TYR A 129 26.33 -15.22 12.68
CA TYR A 129 27.47 -15.25 11.76
C TYR A 129 27.35 -14.20 10.67
N VAL A 130 26.14 -14.00 10.13
CA VAL A 130 25.88 -12.97 9.12
C VAL A 130 26.08 -11.57 9.68
N VAL A 131 25.52 -11.26 10.86
CA VAL A 131 25.72 -9.97 11.55
C VAL A 131 27.20 -9.70 11.78
N THR A 132 27.93 -10.66 12.36
CA THR A 132 29.37 -10.51 12.62
C THR A 132 30.13 -10.28 11.32
N LEU A 133 29.83 -11.04 10.26
CA LEU A 133 30.45 -10.87 8.95
C LEU A 133 30.20 -9.48 8.37
N ILE A 134 28.95 -9.01 8.40
CA ILE A 134 28.58 -7.69 7.89
C ILE A 134 29.26 -6.59 8.71
N LEU A 135 29.24 -6.68 10.04
CA LEU A 135 29.87 -5.66 10.89
C LEU A 135 31.40 -5.68 10.81
N PHE A 136 32.00 -6.84 10.51
CA PHE A 136 33.43 -6.96 10.25
C PHE A 136 33.85 -6.29 8.94
N MET A 137 33.04 -6.43 7.88
CA MET A 137 33.36 -5.91 6.54
C MET A 137 32.82 -4.49 6.28
N PHE A 138 31.66 -4.16 6.85
CA PHE A 138 30.86 -2.97 6.57
C PHE A 138 30.35 -2.29 7.86
N PRO A 139 31.21 -1.97 8.84
CA PRO A 139 30.80 -1.50 10.17
C PRO A 139 29.93 -0.24 10.14
N TYR A 140 30.11 0.62 9.12
CA TYR A 140 29.44 1.92 8.95
C TYR A 140 28.27 1.90 7.96
N SER A 141 27.95 0.74 7.38
CA SER A 141 26.95 0.62 6.31
C SER A 141 25.78 -0.28 6.69
N ALA A 142 25.72 -0.71 7.95
CA ALA A 142 24.71 -1.63 8.44
C ALA A 142 23.86 -1.00 9.55
N MET A 143 22.59 -1.40 9.58
CA MET A 143 21.69 -1.28 10.71
C MET A 143 21.30 -2.70 11.15
N VAL A 144 21.35 -2.98 12.45
CA VAL A 144 20.99 -4.28 13.03
C VAL A 144 19.87 -4.08 14.03
N ALA A 145 18.75 -4.78 13.81
CA ALA A 145 17.61 -4.80 14.70
C ALA A 145 17.31 -6.22 15.19
N VAL A 146 17.01 -6.37 16.49
CA VAL A 146 16.61 -7.63 17.15
C VAL A 146 15.19 -7.47 17.65
N GLN A 147 14.23 -8.24 17.12
CA GLN A 147 12.81 -8.07 17.46
C GLN A 147 12.36 -6.60 17.37
N SER A 148 12.76 -5.91 16.31
CA SER A 148 12.49 -4.48 16.07
C SER A 148 13.27 -3.49 16.95
N ILE A 149 14.08 -3.92 17.93
CA ILE A 149 15.00 -3.05 18.68
C ILE A 149 16.27 -2.83 17.86
N ILE A 150 16.59 -1.58 17.55
CA ILE A 150 17.83 -1.24 16.88
C ILE A 150 18.96 -1.32 17.90
N ILE A 151 19.84 -2.30 17.70
CA ILE A 151 21.05 -2.45 18.53
C ILE A 151 22.23 -1.74 17.89
N HIS A 152 22.26 -1.61 16.56
CA HIS A 152 23.34 -0.98 15.80
C HIS A 152 22.76 -0.09 14.70
N ASP A 153 23.21 1.16 14.62
CA ASP A 153 22.67 2.16 13.71
C ASP A 153 23.79 3.05 13.12
N ASN A 154 23.76 3.25 11.81
CA ASN A 154 24.66 4.15 11.09
C ASN A 154 23.86 5.03 10.14
N GLU A 155 24.46 6.10 9.60
CA GLU A 155 23.71 7.08 8.80
C GLU A 155 23.31 6.60 7.40
N ARG A 156 24.17 5.84 6.69
CA ARG A 156 23.94 5.49 5.27
C ARG A 156 23.02 4.28 5.05
N ARG A 157 23.05 3.30 5.96
CA ARG A 157 22.21 2.09 6.05
C ARG A 157 21.87 1.36 4.72
N PRO A 158 22.80 1.14 3.79
CA PRO A 158 22.50 0.29 2.63
C PRO A 158 22.27 -1.18 3.02
N ILE A 159 22.68 -1.62 4.21
CA ILE A 159 22.46 -2.98 4.71
C ILE A 159 21.55 -2.94 5.93
N ILE A 160 20.43 -3.65 5.86
CA ILE A 160 19.43 -3.74 6.94
C ILE A 160 19.36 -5.20 7.39
N ILE A 161 19.67 -5.47 8.66
CA ILE A 161 19.58 -6.79 9.26
C ILE A 161 18.48 -6.80 10.32
N GLN A 162 17.47 -7.65 10.14
CA GLN A 162 16.38 -7.88 11.08
C GLN A 162 16.44 -9.31 11.62
N ILE A 163 16.79 -9.45 12.89
CA ILE A 163 16.75 -10.75 13.58
C ILE A 163 15.32 -11.00 14.05
N THR A 164 14.66 -11.98 13.43
CA THR A 164 13.28 -12.39 13.76
C THR A 164 13.29 -13.57 14.74
N ALA A 165 12.13 -13.87 15.32
CA ALA A 165 12.01 -15.00 16.26
C ALA A 165 12.13 -16.35 15.55
N GLU A 166 11.66 -16.42 14.31
CA GLU A 166 11.61 -17.67 13.55
C GLU A 166 11.87 -17.39 12.06
N GLY A 167 12.29 -18.44 11.35
CA GLY A 167 12.37 -18.48 9.90
C GLY A 167 13.81 -18.53 9.36
N PRO A 168 13.98 -19.08 8.14
CA PRO A 168 15.28 -19.12 7.49
C PRO A 168 15.77 -17.71 7.19
N THR A 169 17.09 -17.51 7.25
CA THR A 169 17.73 -16.26 6.83
C THR A 169 17.53 -16.04 5.33
N LYS A 170 16.84 -14.95 4.99
CA LYS A 170 16.58 -14.48 3.63
C LYS A 170 17.43 -13.25 3.37
N VAL A 171 18.04 -13.21 2.19
CA VAL A 171 18.77 -12.03 1.68
C VAL A 171 18.05 -11.53 0.44
N GLN A 172 17.74 -10.24 0.43
CA GLN A 172 16.94 -9.60 -0.61
C GLN A 172 17.57 -8.26 -0.98
N VAL A 173 17.55 -7.94 -2.28
CA VAL A 173 17.91 -6.61 -2.77
C VAL A 173 16.64 -5.85 -3.04
N GLU A 174 16.61 -4.61 -2.58
CA GLU A 174 15.52 -3.66 -2.79
C GLU A 174 16.07 -2.39 -3.42
N THR A 175 15.27 -1.73 -4.23
CA THR A 175 15.62 -0.44 -4.83
C THR A 175 15.04 0.66 -3.97
N LYS A 176 15.90 1.45 -3.33
CA LYS A 176 15.56 2.61 -2.51
C LYS A 176 14.92 3.69 -3.37
N LEU A 177 13.78 4.18 -2.91
CA LEU A 177 13.10 5.32 -3.52
C LEU A 177 13.48 6.61 -2.81
N SER A 178 13.61 7.68 -3.58
CA SER A 178 13.68 9.02 -3.00
C SER A 178 12.30 9.41 -2.49
N LEU A 179 12.24 9.96 -1.27
CA LEU A 179 10.99 10.45 -0.68
C LEU A 179 10.36 11.59 -1.48
N ASP A 180 11.15 12.27 -2.32
CA ASP A 180 10.66 13.38 -3.17
C ASP A 180 10.08 12.89 -4.51
N SER A 181 10.22 11.61 -4.86
CA SER A 181 9.80 11.04 -6.15
C SER A 181 9.39 9.56 -6.02
N VAL A 182 8.55 9.27 -5.02
CA VAL A 182 8.32 7.89 -4.54
C VAL A 182 7.80 6.95 -5.63
N ILE A 183 6.89 7.40 -6.51
CA ILE A 183 6.29 6.52 -7.53
C ILE A 183 6.36 7.09 -8.94
N SER A 184 6.15 8.40 -9.11
CA SER A 184 5.91 9.05 -10.39
C SER A 184 7.02 8.81 -11.42
N ASP A 185 8.28 8.99 -11.02
CA ASP A 185 9.41 9.01 -11.96
C ASP A 185 10.21 7.71 -11.96
N ALA A 186 10.13 6.93 -10.88
CA ALA A 186 10.89 5.70 -10.71
C ALA A 186 10.21 4.47 -11.32
N LEU A 187 8.87 4.47 -11.42
CA LEU A 187 8.09 3.28 -11.76
C LEU A 187 7.34 3.37 -13.08
N ILE A 188 6.97 4.57 -13.54
CA ILE A 188 6.01 4.71 -14.64
C ILE A 188 6.73 5.15 -15.90
N THR A 189 6.80 4.25 -16.88
CA THR A 189 7.38 4.57 -18.19
C THR A 189 6.30 4.60 -19.25
N LYS A 190 6.37 5.60 -20.14
CA LYS A 190 5.55 5.67 -21.36
C LYS A 190 6.04 4.63 -22.36
N GLU A 191 5.55 3.40 -22.26
CA GLU A 191 5.89 2.36 -23.22
C GLU A 191 4.96 2.42 -24.43
N THR A 192 5.53 2.54 -25.63
CA THR A 192 4.81 2.47 -26.92
C THR A 192 4.62 1.00 -27.30
N ARG A 193 3.76 0.27 -26.58
CA ARG A 193 3.46 -1.12 -26.95
C ARG A 193 2.25 -1.24 -27.88
N THR A 194 2.47 -2.03 -28.91
CA THR A 194 1.48 -2.46 -29.89
C THR A 194 0.58 -3.56 -29.31
N ALA A 195 -0.70 -3.22 -29.14
CA ALA A 195 -1.86 -4.07 -29.39
C ALA A 195 -1.90 -5.48 -28.75
N ILE A 196 -2.50 -5.59 -27.57
CA ILE A 196 -3.30 -6.78 -27.22
C ILE A 196 -4.78 -6.40 -27.36
N ARG A 197 -5.30 -6.67 -28.57
CA ARG A 197 -6.64 -6.33 -29.07
C ARG A 197 -7.71 -7.26 -28.51
N GLN A 198 -8.32 -6.95 -27.36
CA GLN A 198 -9.66 -7.48 -27.02
C GLN A 198 -10.53 -6.53 -26.17
N ARG A 199 -10.06 -5.34 -25.79
CA ARG A 199 -10.81 -4.41 -24.92
C ARG A 199 -10.97 -3.03 -25.57
N CYS A 200 -12.14 -2.43 -25.39
CA CYS A 200 -12.37 -1.04 -25.76
C CYS A 200 -11.69 -0.14 -24.72
N THR A 201 -10.66 0.58 -25.15
CA THR A 201 -10.01 1.64 -24.38
C THR A 201 -10.54 2.99 -24.85
N TYR A 202 -10.92 3.84 -23.90
CA TYR A 202 -11.43 5.18 -24.17
C TYR A 202 -10.46 6.21 -23.60
N LEU A 203 -10.21 7.30 -24.33
CA LEU A 203 -9.53 8.46 -23.75
C LEU A 203 -10.38 9.06 -22.63
N TRP A 204 -9.73 9.54 -21.57
CA TRP A 204 -10.40 10.08 -20.39
C TRP A 204 -11.47 11.14 -20.73
N ASP A 205 -11.12 12.12 -21.56
CA ASP A 205 -12.08 13.15 -21.94
C ASP A 205 -13.13 12.57 -22.92
N GLY A 206 -14.38 12.51 -22.48
CA GLY A 206 -15.50 11.90 -23.21
C GLY A 206 -15.67 10.40 -23.10
N TRP A 207 -14.94 9.71 -22.21
CA TRP A 207 -15.03 8.24 -22.14
C TRP A 207 -16.46 7.74 -21.89
N VAL A 208 -17.26 8.46 -21.08
CA VAL A 208 -18.63 8.06 -20.71
C VAL A 208 -19.55 8.14 -21.91
N GLU A 209 -19.51 9.27 -22.62
CA GLU A 209 -20.30 9.48 -23.83
C GLU A 209 -19.96 8.42 -24.89
N GLN A 210 -18.66 8.19 -25.14
CA GLN A 210 -18.24 7.21 -26.15
C GLN A 210 -18.63 5.78 -25.75
N ALA A 211 -18.52 5.42 -24.48
CA ALA A 211 -18.95 4.12 -24.00
C ALA A 211 -20.46 3.93 -24.12
N LEU A 212 -21.26 4.93 -23.75
CA LEU A 212 -22.71 4.90 -23.92
C LEU A 212 -23.10 4.78 -25.40
N ARG A 213 -22.45 5.53 -26.28
CA ARG A 213 -22.67 5.48 -27.74
C ARG A 213 -22.38 4.09 -28.30
N VAL A 214 -21.26 3.48 -27.90
CA VAL A 214 -20.90 2.11 -28.32
C VAL A 214 -21.90 1.09 -27.79
N GLU A 215 -22.28 1.16 -26.51
CA GLU A 215 -23.19 0.17 -25.92
C GLU A 215 -24.62 0.31 -26.46
N LEU A 216 -25.15 1.51 -26.62
CA LEU A 216 -26.46 1.74 -27.23
C LEU A 216 -26.45 1.33 -28.71
N GLY A 217 -25.39 1.69 -29.45
CA GLY A 217 -25.23 1.38 -30.87
C GLY A 217 -25.20 -0.12 -31.16
N ARG A 218 -24.65 -0.95 -30.26
CA ARG A 218 -24.68 -2.42 -30.36
C ARG A 218 -26.09 -3.01 -30.43
N TYR A 219 -27.09 -2.28 -29.96
CA TYR A 219 -28.49 -2.68 -29.98
C TYR A 219 -29.34 -1.80 -30.92
N GLY A 220 -28.70 -1.05 -31.82
CA GLY A 220 -29.38 -0.19 -32.79
C GLY A 220 -30.00 1.08 -32.18
N LEU A 221 -29.59 1.47 -30.97
CA LEU A 221 -30.06 2.69 -30.30
C LEU A 221 -29.09 3.85 -30.55
N ILE A 222 -29.63 5.06 -30.65
CA ILE A 222 -28.86 6.30 -30.79
C ILE A 222 -28.80 6.99 -29.42
N LEU A 223 -27.59 7.35 -28.98
CA LEU A 223 -27.39 8.18 -27.79
C LEU A 223 -27.93 9.59 -28.09
N ARG A 224 -28.97 9.99 -27.36
CA ARG A 224 -29.54 11.35 -27.44
C ARG A 224 -28.93 12.26 -26.38
N ASP A 225 -28.84 13.55 -26.67
CA ASP A 225 -28.29 14.55 -25.76
C ASP A 225 -29.09 14.64 -24.46
N GLU A 226 -30.41 14.47 -24.50
CA GLU A 226 -31.24 14.49 -23.29
C GLU A 226 -30.92 13.32 -22.35
N PHE A 227 -30.58 12.15 -22.91
CA PHE A 227 -30.16 11.00 -22.10
C PHE A 227 -28.82 11.27 -21.42
N LEU A 228 -27.85 11.78 -22.18
CA LEU A 228 -26.51 12.09 -21.67
C LEU A 228 -26.57 13.18 -20.60
N GLN A 229 -27.38 14.21 -20.81
CA GLN A 229 -27.61 15.28 -19.83
C GLN A 229 -28.26 14.75 -18.54
N ALA A 230 -29.34 13.97 -18.65
CA ALA A 230 -30.01 13.39 -17.48
C ALA A 230 -29.11 12.42 -16.71
N PHE A 231 -28.27 11.66 -17.43
CA PHE A 231 -27.26 10.78 -16.85
C PHE A 231 -26.20 11.57 -16.06
N CYS A 232 -25.66 12.64 -16.66
CA CYS A 232 -24.67 13.53 -16.05
C CYS A 232 -25.23 14.24 -14.81
N ASP A 233 -26.42 14.85 -14.92
CA ASP A 233 -27.09 15.53 -13.81
C ASP A 233 -27.34 14.58 -12.65
N PHE A 234 -27.77 13.35 -12.93
CA PHE A 234 -28.03 12.37 -11.90
C PHE A 234 -26.75 11.91 -11.18
N ILE A 235 -25.63 11.73 -11.88
CA ILE A 235 -24.31 11.46 -11.25
C ILE A 235 -23.95 12.56 -10.26
N VAL A 236 -24.07 13.83 -10.67
CA VAL A 236 -23.75 14.98 -9.82
C VAL A 236 -24.58 14.95 -8.54
N GLN A 237 -25.87 14.64 -8.65
CA GLN A 237 -26.77 14.59 -7.51
C GLN A 237 -26.51 13.42 -6.56
N ILE A 238 -26.29 12.22 -7.09
CA ILE A 238 -26.20 11.01 -6.26
C ILE A 238 -24.82 10.83 -5.60
N THR A 239 -23.74 11.25 -6.26
CA THR A 239 -22.36 10.96 -5.85
C THR A 239 -22.08 11.41 -4.42
N GLN A 240 -22.52 12.60 -4.04
CA GLN A 240 -22.29 13.17 -2.70
C GLN A 240 -23.04 12.46 -1.56
N HIS A 241 -23.95 11.52 -1.86
CA HIS A 241 -24.72 10.73 -0.88
C HIS A 241 -24.28 9.29 -0.76
N LEU A 242 -23.33 8.86 -1.58
CA LEU A 242 -22.78 7.53 -1.46
C LEU A 242 -21.96 7.44 -0.18
N GLN A 243 -22.17 6.37 0.58
CA GLN A 243 -21.37 6.04 1.75
C GLN A 243 -20.27 5.08 1.35
N LEU A 244 -19.10 5.26 1.96
CA LEU A 244 -18.11 4.19 2.01
C LEU A 244 -18.48 3.21 3.11
N SER A 245 -18.08 1.97 2.91
CA SER A 245 -18.04 0.99 3.98
C SER A 245 -16.85 0.08 3.70
N GLY A 246 -16.11 -0.24 4.76
CA GLY A 246 -14.93 -1.08 4.67
C GLY A 246 -15.29 -2.55 4.52
N HIS A 247 -14.59 -3.25 3.63
CA HIS A 247 -14.72 -4.70 3.45
C HIS A 247 -14.01 -5.44 4.59
N SER A 248 -14.77 -5.89 5.58
CA SER A 248 -14.36 -6.99 6.46
C SER A 248 -15.58 -7.89 6.71
N PRO A 249 -15.54 -9.16 6.31
CA PRO A 249 -16.63 -10.12 6.55
C PRO A 249 -16.78 -10.48 8.03
N LEU A 250 -15.78 -10.15 8.87
CA LEU A 250 -15.77 -10.47 10.30
C LEU A 250 -16.28 -9.33 11.18
N GLN A 251 -16.19 -8.07 10.72
CA GLN A 251 -16.73 -6.89 11.41
C GLN A 251 -17.09 -5.83 10.37
N PRO A 252 -18.36 -5.38 10.26
CA PRO A 252 -18.69 -4.28 9.37
C PRO A 252 -17.88 -3.06 9.81
N ALA A 253 -17.03 -2.53 8.93
CA ALA A 253 -16.25 -1.35 9.23
C ALA A 253 -17.18 -0.19 9.64
N LYS A 254 -16.86 0.49 10.74
CA LYS A 254 -17.72 1.52 11.33
C LYS A 254 -17.58 2.90 10.68
N SER A 255 -16.69 3.05 9.70
CA SER A 255 -16.48 4.33 9.01
C SER A 255 -17.80 4.88 8.50
N GLN A 256 -18.14 6.10 8.94
CA GLN A 256 -19.32 6.82 8.47
C GLN A 256 -19.01 7.71 7.26
N LYS A 257 -17.78 7.58 6.73
CA LYS A 257 -17.25 8.48 5.73
C LYS A 257 -18.07 8.41 4.45
N ASN A 258 -18.62 9.55 4.05
CA ASN A 258 -19.33 9.66 2.78
C ASN A 258 -18.38 10.08 1.65
N PHE A 259 -18.84 9.94 0.41
CA PHE A 259 -18.07 10.31 -0.78
C PHE A 259 -17.69 11.79 -0.79
N LYS A 260 -18.55 12.67 -0.24
CA LYS A 260 -18.25 14.10 -0.10
C LYS A 260 -17.03 14.33 0.80
N GLU A 261 -16.91 13.60 1.90
CA GLU A 261 -15.77 13.71 2.81
C GLU A 261 -14.48 13.19 2.18
N LEU A 262 -14.54 12.13 1.36
CA LEU A 262 -13.40 11.67 0.57
C LEU A 262 -12.91 12.67 -0.47
N LEU A 263 -13.83 13.41 -1.10
CA LEU A 263 -13.49 14.41 -2.10
C LEU A 263 -12.99 15.72 -1.47
N GLY A 264 -13.08 15.83 -0.14
CA GLY A 264 -12.68 17.00 0.64
C GLY A 264 -13.58 18.22 0.40
N TRP A 265 -13.11 19.38 0.87
CA TRP A 265 -13.86 20.65 0.82
C TRP A 265 -14.31 21.13 -0.58
N ASN A 266 -13.65 20.68 -1.65
CA ASN A 266 -13.91 21.08 -3.03
C ASN A 266 -14.75 20.04 -3.80
N TYR A 267 -15.42 19.13 -3.09
CA TYR A 267 -16.15 18.00 -3.69
C TYR A 267 -17.11 18.40 -4.81
N GLN A 268 -17.88 19.48 -4.67
CA GLN A 268 -18.85 19.91 -5.69
C GLN A 268 -18.15 20.29 -7.00
N ARG A 269 -17.13 21.14 -6.91
CA ARG A 269 -16.35 21.55 -8.08
C ARG A 269 -15.77 20.32 -8.79
N ARG A 270 -15.18 19.42 -8.02
CA ARG A 270 -14.56 18.19 -8.54
C ARG A 270 -15.54 17.27 -9.25
N ILE A 271 -16.73 17.05 -8.66
CA ILE A 271 -17.79 16.25 -9.29
C ILE A 271 -18.23 16.90 -10.60
N LEU A 272 -18.51 18.20 -10.60
CA LEU A 272 -18.95 18.95 -11.78
C LEU A 272 -17.91 18.92 -12.91
N GLU A 273 -16.65 19.22 -12.60
CA GLU A 273 -15.55 19.22 -13.57
C GLU A 273 -15.30 17.82 -14.13
N THR A 274 -15.33 16.79 -13.29
CA THR A 274 -15.18 15.40 -13.73
C THR A 274 -16.30 15.03 -14.69
N CYS A 275 -17.56 15.24 -14.30
CA CYS A 275 -18.72 14.90 -15.14
C CYS A 275 -18.70 15.68 -16.46
N LYS A 276 -18.33 16.97 -16.42
CA LYS A 276 -18.18 17.78 -17.63
C LYS A 276 -17.15 17.21 -18.59
N ARG A 277 -16.01 16.76 -18.08
CA ARG A 277 -14.93 16.19 -18.89
C ARG A 277 -15.27 14.81 -19.42
N THR A 278 -15.80 13.92 -18.58
CA THR A 278 -16.03 12.52 -18.94
C THR A 278 -17.28 12.31 -19.78
N CYS A 279 -18.33 13.13 -19.58
CA CYS A 279 -19.59 13.09 -20.33
C CYS A 279 -19.64 14.10 -21.48
N GLN A 280 -18.68 15.03 -21.62
CA GLN A 280 -18.68 16.14 -22.59
C GLN A 280 -19.96 16.99 -22.62
N CYS A 281 -20.71 17.03 -21.52
CA CYS A 281 -21.91 17.87 -21.35
C CYS A 281 -21.80 18.67 -20.05
N THR A 282 -22.43 19.84 -19.98
CA THR A 282 -22.37 20.68 -18.78
C THR A 282 -23.52 20.30 -17.85
N PRO A 283 -23.27 19.77 -16.64
CA PRO A 283 -24.33 19.44 -15.72
C PRO A 283 -25.16 20.66 -15.32
N ALA A 284 -26.47 20.48 -15.18
CA ALA A 284 -27.39 21.51 -14.71
C ALA A 284 -27.13 21.78 -13.22
N VAL A 285 -26.52 22.92 -12.91
CA VAL A 285 -26.14 23.32 -11.54
C VAL A 285 -27.36 23.50 -10.62
N ASN A 286 -28.56 23.67 -11.19
CA ASN A 286 -29.76 24.14 -10.48
C ASN A 286 -30.70 23.04 -9.97
N THR A 287 -30.49 21.76 -10.31
CA THR A 287 -31.39 20.67 -9.91
C THR A 287 -31.06 20.16 -8.50
N ILE A 288 -31.41 20.93 -7.47
CA ILE A 288 -31.17 20.55 -6.05
C ILE A 288 -32.01 19.34 -5.62
N ASP A 289 -33.11 19.04 -6.33
CA ASP A 289 -34.02 17.95 -5.99
C ASP A 289 -33.57 16.61 -6.61
N ARG A 290 -32.93 15.80 -5.77
CA ARG A 290 -32.36 14.48 -6.11
C ARG A 290 -33.42 13.48 -6.55
N VAL A 291 -34.61 13.51 -5.94
CA VAL A 291 -35.71 12.61 -6.27
C VAL A 291 -36.28 12.97 -7.64
N LYS A 292 -36.41 14.27 -7.94
CA LYS A 292 -36.77 14.73 -9.29
C LYS A 292 -35.72 14.33 -10.32
N SER A 293 -34.43 14.51 -10.03
CA SER A 293 -33.33 14.09 -10.91
C SER A 293 -33.37 12.59 -11.20
N TRP A 294 -33.60 11.76 -10.18
CA TRP A 294 -33.79 10.31 -10.33
C TRP A 294 -35.00 9.96 -11.21
N ARG A 295 -36.18 10.54 -10.92
CA ARG A 295 -37.40 10.28 -11.70
C ARG A 295 -37.23 10.71 -13.16
N HIS A 296 -36.57 11.84 -13.39
CA HIS A 296 -36.25 12.34 -14.72
C HIS A 296 -35.31 11.39 -15.47
N PHE A 297 -34.19 11.00 -14.87
CA PHE A 297 -33.27 10.03 -15.44
C PHE A 297 -33.95 8.68 -15.73
N SER A 298 -34.73 8.17 -14.78
CA SER A 298 -35.45 6.90 -14.92
C SER A 298 -36.45 6.92 -16.08
N SER A 299 -37.16 8.04 -16.26
CA SER A 299 -38.11 8.23 -17.37
C SER A 299 -37.39 8.24 -18.72
N ILE A 300 -36.30 9.00 -18.85
CA ILE A 300 -35.51 9.07 -20.08
C ILE A 300 -34.84 7.72 -20.39
N PHE A 301 -34.38 7.02 -19.36
CA PHE A 301 -33.80 5.69 -19.48
C PHE A 301 -34.82 4.67 -19.99
N ALA A 302 -36.01 4.62 -19.37
CA ALA A 302 -37.12 3.79 -19.81
C ALA A 302 -37.50 4.05 -21.27
N TYR A 303 -37.63 5.33 -21.64
CA TYR A 303 -37.94 5.73 -23.00
C TYR A 303 -36.86 5.31 -24.01
N THR A 304 -35.58 5.45 -23.65
CA THR A 304 -34.45 5.06 -24.51
C THR A 304 -34.41 3.56 -24.75
N LEU A 305 -34.78 2.75 -23.76
CA LEU A 305 -34.80 1.29 -23.86
C LEU A 305 -36.08 0.71 -24.44
N ALA A 306 -37.15 1.51 -24.61
CA ALA A 306 -38.44 1.05 -25.12
C ALA A 306 -38.38 0.25 -26.43
N PRO A 307 -37.48 0.53 -27.41
CA PRO A 307 -37.37 -0.26 -28.63
C PRO A 307 -36.81 -1.67 -28.43
N ILE A 308 -36.16 -1.97 -27.30
CA ILE A 308 -35.56 -3.27 -27.05
C ILE A 308 -36.60 -4.21 -26.48
N GLN A 309 -36.95 -5.23 -27.25
CA GLN A 309 -37.87 -6.28 -26.79
C GLN A 309 -37.24 -7.09 -25.67
N CYS A 310 -37.91 -7.12 -24.52
CA CYS A 310 -37.62 -8.04 -23.44
C CYS A 310 -38.16 -9.42 -23.78
N THR A 311 -37.31 -10.45 -23.73
CA THR A 311 -37.71 -11.87 -23.92
C THR A 311 -37.86 -12.61 -22.59
N CYS A 312 -37.78 -11.88 -21.48
CA CYS A 312 -37.57 -12.43 -20.15
C CYS A 312 -38.82 -12.34 -19.28
N ASP A 313 -39.90 -11.65 -19.71
CA ASP A 313 -41.13 -11.28 -18.97
C ASP A 313 -40.95 -10.56 -17.63
N TYR A 314 -39.72 -10.49 -17.13
CA TYR A 314 -39.39 -9.90 -15.84
C TYR A 314 -38.57 -8.61 -15.94
N CYS A 315 -38.16 -8.24 -17.15
CA CYS A 315 -37.34 -7.06 -17.36
C CYS A 315 -38.31 -5.92 -17.62
N GLY A 316 -38.60 -5.16 -16.56
CA GLY A 316 -39.40 -3.94 -16.67
C GLY A 316 -38.55 -2.82 -17.28
N PRO A 317 -39.17 -1.69 -17.68
CA PRO A 317 -38.46 -0.49 -18.14
C PRO A 317 -37.68 0.21 -17.00
N SER A 318 -37.35 -0.51 -15.93
CA SER A 318 -36.89 0.04 -14.66
C SER A 318 -35.45 -0.37 -14.39
N ILE A 319 -34.70 0.54 -13.77
CA ILE A 319 -33.30 0.37 -13.32
C ILE A 319 -33.11 -0.79 -12.31
N LYS A 320 -34.22 -1.42 -11.87
CA LYS A 320 -34.30 -2.64 -11.04
C LYS A 320 -33.38 -3.78 -11.50
N ASP A 321 -33.01 -3.82 -12.78
CA ASP A 321 -32.21 -4.87 -13.39
C ASP A 321 -30.69 -4.68 -13.29
N TRP A 322 -30.19 -3.59 -12.70
CA TRP A 322 -28.73 -3.38 -12.53
C TRP A 322 -28.05 -4.45 -11.65
N THR A 323 -28.82 -5.23 -10.89
CA THR A 323 -28.32 -6.05 -9.76
C THR A 323 -28.53 -7.56 -9.91
N ARG A 324 -29.36 -8.04 -10.86
CA ARG A 324 -29.77 -9.45 -10.92
C ARG A 324 -28.93 -10.28 -11.90
N VAL A 325 -28.13 -11.22 -11.39
CA VAL A 325 -27.13 -12.00 -12.15
C VAL A 325 -27.71 -13.09 -13.08
N SER A 326 -29.00 -13.45 -12.95
CA SER A 326 -29.50 -14.72 -13.51
C SER A 326 -30.17 -14.67 -14.90
N ARG A 327 -30.36 -13.51 -15.53
CA ARG A 327 -31.21 -13.41 -16.74
C ARG A 327 -30.44 -12.92 -17.98
N ARG A 328 -30.61 -13.62 -19.10
CA ARG A 328 -29.85 -13.41 -20.35
C ARG A 328 -30.69 -12.76 -21.47
N CYS A 329 -31.55 -11.79 -21.17
CA CYS A 329 -32.20 -11.03 -22.24
C CYS A 329 -31.40 -9.77 -22.60
N THR A 330 -31.60 -9.30 -23.84
CA THR A 330 -30.94 -8.12 -24.42
C THR A 330 -31.12 -6.86 -23.57
N ALA A 331 -32.35 -6.57 -23.14
CA ALA A 331 -32.67 -5.40 -22.32
C ALA A 331 -31.91 -5.42 -20.97
N HIS A 332 -31.84 -6.59 -20.33
CA HIS A 332 -31.11 -6.76 -19.07
C HIS A 332 -29.60 -6.57 -19.25
N VAL A 333 -29.00 -7.18 -20.28
CA VAL A 333 -27.57 -7.04 -20.56
C VAL A 333 -27.20 -5.58 -20.81
N LEU A 334 -27.99 -4.86 -21.61
CA LEU A 334 -27.74 -3.44 -21.87
C LEU A 334 -27.93 -2.60 -20.59
N SER A 335 -29.01 -2.82 -19.83
CA SER A 335 -29.26 -2.13 -18.58
C SER A 335 -28.10 -2.29 -17.59
N ARG A 336 -27.59 -3.51 -17.43
CA ARG A 336 -26.40 -3.81 -16.62
C ARG A 336 -25.15 -3.08 -17.11
N ARG A 337 -24.91 -3.00 -18.42
CA ARG A 337 -23.76 -2.29 -18.98
C ARG A 337 -23.85 -0.78 -18.76
N ILE A 338 -25.03 -0.18 -18.94
CA ILE A 338 -25.25 1.24 -18.62
C ILE A 338 -25.05 1.47 -17.12
N GLY A 339 -25.55 0.59 -16.27
CA GLY A 339 -25.31 0.63 -14.82
C GLY A 339 -23.82 0.56 -14.48
N SER A 340 -23.05 -0.28 -15.17
CA SER A 340 -21.59 -0.34 -14.99
C SER A 340 -20.89 0.95 -15.42
N ILE A 341 -21.29 1.55 -16.55
CA ILE A 341 -20.78 2.86 -16.99
C ILE A 341 -21.10 3.92 -15.94
N PHE A 342 -22.33 3.91 -15.41
CA PHE A 342 -22.77 4.84 -14.37
C PHE A 342 -21.93 4.72 -13.10
N SER A 343 -21.78 3.50 -12.57
CA SER A 343 -20.95 3.23 -11.39
C SER A 343 -19.50 3.68 -11.59
N ASN A 344 -18.90 3.36 -12.75
CA ASN A 344 -17.54 3.78 -13.06
C ASN A 344 -17.41 5.31 -13.21
N SER A 345 -18.46 5.99 -13.69
CA SER A 345 -18.51 7.45 -13.80
C SER A 345 -18.48 8.13 -12.43
N ILE A 346 -19.17 7.56 -11.45
CA ILE A 346 -19.10 8.05 -10.06
C ILE A 346 -17.69 7.88 -9.48
N MET A 347 -17.07 6.71 -9.70
CA MET A 347 -15.72 6.43 -9.21
C MET A 347 -14.68 7.36 -9.82
N CYS A 348 -14.90 7.82 -11.05
CA CYS A 348 -14.03 8.80 -11.71
C CYS A 348 -13.94 10.13 -10.96
N CYS A 349 -14.92 10.49 -10.12
CA CYS A 349 -14.84 11.70 -9.30
C CYS A 349 -13.66 11.66 -8.31
N LEU A 350 -13.15 10.49 -7.94
CA LEU A 350 -11.98 10.33 -7.08
C LEU A 350 -10.66 10.20 -7.84
N LEU A 351 -10.69 10.23 -9.17
CA LEU A 351 -9.49 10.15 -10.01
C LEU A 351 -8.91 11.53 -10.32
N GLU A 352 -7.60 11.57 -10.50
CA GLU A 352 -6.81 12.72 -10.94
C GLU A 352 -6.04 12.31 -12.20
N PRO A 353 -6.58 12.58 -13.39
CA PRO A 353 -5.93 12.21 -14.64
C PRO A 353 -4.67 13.06 -14.84
N GLN A 354 -3.52 12.41 -15.06
CA GLN A 354 -2.24 13.03 -15.36
C GLN A 354 -1.75 12.59 -16.75
N GLY A 355 -1.84 13.50 -17.72
CA GLY A 355 -1.46 13.24 -19.12
C GLY A 355 -2.62 12.69 -19.97
N SER A 356 -2.27 12.10 -21.12
CA SER A 356 -3.25 11.52 -22.06
C SER A 356 -3.61 10.10 -21.63
N VAL A 357 -4.47 10.00 -20.63
CA VAL A 357 -4.78 8.72 -19.99
C VAL A 357 -6.00 8.04 -20.60
N SER A 358 -6.03 6.71 -20.50
CA SER A 358 -7.10 5.87 -21.03
C SER A 358 -7.77 5.06 -19.93
N VAL A 359 -9.06 4.79 -20.11
CA VAL A 359 -9.87 3.92 -19.25
C VAL A 359 -10.24 2.68 -20.05
N SER A 360 -10.04 1.50 -19.46
CA SER A 360 -10.38 0.22 -20.09
C SER A 360 -11.59 -0.38 -19.38
N MET A 361 -12.70 -0.54 -20.11
CA MET A 361 -13.88 -1.19 -19.55
C MET A 361 -14.00 -2.65 -20.01
N ASP A 362 -14.03 -3.57 -19.04
CA ASP A 362 -14.38 -4.96 -19.26
C ASP A 362 -15.88 -5.16 -19.01
N MET A 363 -16.68 -4.98 -20.05
CA MET A 363 -18.14 -5.07 -19.99
C MET A 363 -18.67 -6.51 -19.82
N ASN A 364 -17.79 -7.52 -19.91
CA ASN A 364 -18.17 -8.92 -19.86
C ASN A 364 -17.98 -9.52 -18.47
N ARG A 365 -16.95 -9.09 -17.73
CA ARG A 365 -16.83 -9.38 -16.30
C ARG A 365 -17.71 -8.40 -15.53
N GLY A 366 -18.97 -8.75 -15.31
CA GLY A 366 -19.85 -7.87 -14.55
C GLY A 366 -19.61 -7.90 -13.03
N GLY A 367 -18.35 -7.74 -12.63
CA GLY A 367 -17.95 -7.23 -11.33
C GLY A 367 -18.15 -5.72 -11.34
N CYS A 368 -19.41 -5.28 -11.13
CA CYS A 368 -19.67 -3.88 -10.86
C CYS A 368 -18.94 -3.47 -9.58
N THR A 369 -18.22 -2.36 -9.64
CA THR A 369 -17.44 -1.74 -8.55
C THR A 369 -18.33 -1.13 -7.48
N ILE A 370 -19.40 -0.47 -7.94
CA ILE A 370 -20.56 -0.08 -7.13
C ILE A 370 -21.72 -0.92 -7.67
N ASP A 371 -22.19 -1.89 -6.88
CA ASP A 371 -23.38 -2.66 -7.23
C ASP A 371 -24.58 -1.69 -7.33
N GLY A 372 -25.40 -1.82 -8.37
CA GLY A 372 -26.58 -0.99 -8.58
C GLY A 372 -27.52 -0.98 -7.36
N SER A 373 -27.45 -2.01 -6.51
CA SER A 373 -28.20 -2.09 -5.25
C SER A 373 -27.84 -0.96 -4.28
N HIS A 374 -26.61 -0.46 -4.31
CA HIS A 374 -26.19 0.68 -3.51
C HIS A 374 -26.85 1.97 -3.94
N ILE A 375 -26.82 2.22 -5.24
CA ILE A 375 -27.38 3.43 -5.82
C ILE A 375 -28.88 3.44 -5.50
N LEU A 376 -29.55 2.30 -5.67
CA LEU A 376 -30.95 2.11 -5.29
C LEU A 376 -31.20 2.29 -3.77
N ARG A 377 -30.36 1.76 -2.89
CA ARG A 377 -30.46 1.99 -1.43
C ARG A 377 -30.30 3.46 -1.07
N THR A 378 -29.32 4.14 -1.65
CA THR A 378 -29.10 5.57 -1.43
C THR A 378 -30.32 6.37 -1.89
N ILE A 379 -30.86 6.11 -3.09
CA ILE A 379 -32.08 6.77 -3.56
C ILE A 379 -33.27 6.51 -2.60
N ARG A 380 -33.42 5.28 -2.10
CA ARG A 380 -34.48 4.94 -1.14
C ARG A 380 -34.33 5.71 0.18
N SER A 381 -33.12 5.76 0.74
CA SER A 381 -32.84 6.52 1.97
C SER A 381 -33.11 8.02 1.81
N LEU A 382 -33.12 8.52 0.58
CA LEU A 382 -33.41 9.91 0.23
C LEU A 382 -34.90 10.15 -0.06
N GLY A 383 -35.79 9.18 0.23
CA GLY A 383 -37.24 9.30 0.04
C GLY A 383 -37.73 8.92 -1.35
N GLY A 384 -36.90 8.25 -2.17
CA GLY A 384 -37.35 7.67 -3.43
C GLY A 384 -38.29 6.48 -3.22
N GLU A 385 -39.35 6.40 -4.02
CA GLU A 385 -40.29 5.28 -4.05
C GLU A 385 -39.62 4.03 -4.64
N ILE A 386 -38.87 3.31 -3.79
CA ILE A 386 -38.21 2.04 -4.12
C ILE A 386 -38.72 0.97 -3.14
N SER A 387 -39.29 -0.11 -3.67
CA SER A 387 -39.86 -1.21 -2.88
C SER A 387 -38.76 -1.97 -2.14
N ALA A 388 -39.08 -2.49 -0.94
CA ALA A 388 -38.14 -3.29 -0.15
C ALA A 388 -37.69 -4.56 -0.86
N GLU A 389 -38.55 -5.16 -1.68
CA GLU A 389 -38.27 -6.36 -2.48
C GLU A 389 -37.27 -6.08 -3.64
N GLU A 390 -37.05 -4.81 -3.97
CA GLU A 390 -36.16 -4.37 -5.06
C GLU A 390 -34.69 -4.32 -4.61
N ILE A 391 -34.43 -4.28 -3.31
CA ILE A 391 -33.10 -4.28 -2.72
C ILE A 391 -32.83 -5.71 -2.24
N GLY A 392 -32.15 -6.52 -3.06
CA GLY A 392 -31.81 -7.89 -2.66
C GLY A 392 -31.11 -7.94 -1.30
N ASP A 393 -31.59 -8.82 -0.42
CA ASP A 393 -31.16 -8.97 0.98
C ASP A 393 -29.72 -9.51 1.16
N ARG A 394 -29.06 -9.93 0.06
CA ARG A 394 -27.90 -10.84 0.14
C ARG A 394 -26.52 -10.20 0.01
N ALA A 395 -26.40 -8.90 -0.20
CA ALA A 395 -25.08 -8.28 -0.32
C ALA A 395 -25.02 -6.98 0.48
N SER A 396 -24.13 -6.93 1.47
CA SER A 396 -23.78 -5.68 2.12
C SER A 396 -23.26 -4.71 1.04
N PRO A 397 -23.81 -3.48 0.96
CA PRO A 397 -23.33 -2.48 0.03
C PRO A 397 -21.93 -2.03 0.45
N GLN A 398 -20.85 -2.35 -0.29
CA GLN A 398 -19.52 -1.82 0.02
C GLN A 398 -18.72 -1.30 -1.20
N ILE A 399 -18.44 0.01 -1.24
CA ILE A 399 -17.44 0.59 -2.18
C ILE A 399 -16.07 0.27 -1.58
N ALA A 400 -15.41 -0.73 -2.14
CA ALA A 400 -14.13 -1.21 -1.66
C ALA A 400 -12.98 -0.61 -2.46
N TYR A 401 -11.83 -0.43 -1.80
CA TYR A 401 -10.58 0.01 -2.43
C TYR A 401 -10.24 -0.70 -3.77
N PRO A 402 -10.37 -2.04 -3.92
CA PRO A 402 -10.08 -2.74 -5.19
C PRO A 402 -10.97 -2.32 -6.35
N ALA A 403 -12.15 -1.76 -6.04
CA ALA A 403 -13.10 -1.30 -7.03
C ALA A 403 -12.50 -0.16 -7.89
N PHE A 404 -11.71 0.74 -7.28
CA PHE A 404 -11.00 1.79 -8.00
C PHE A 404 -9.97 1.23 -8.97
N LEU A 405 -9.14 0.28 -8.51
CA LEU A 405 -8.09 -0.31 -9.31
C LEU A 405 -8.63 -1.09 -10.53
N SER A 406 -9.84 -1.63 -10.39
CA SER A 406 -10.50 -2.38 -11.48
C SER A 406 -10.90 -1.53 -12.69
N LEU A 407 -10.91 -0.19 -12.56
CA LEU A 407 -11.22 0.73 -13.67
C LEU A 407 -10.25 0.62 -14.84
N ILE A 408 -9.03 0.14 -14.59
CA ILE A 408 -8.04 -0.10 -15.64
C ILE A 408 -7.59 -1.57 -15.68
N SER A 409 -7.62 -2.28 -14.55
CA SER A 409 -7.24 -3.70 -14.48
C SER A 409 -8.28 -4.54 -13.74
N PRO A 410 -9.19 -5.22 -14.45
CA PRO A 410 -10.17 -6.14 -13.85
C PRO A 410 -9.54 -7.30 -13.07
N ARG A 411 -8.25 -7.59 -13.27
CA ARG A 411 -7.48 -8.60 -12.52
C ARG A 411 -7.10 -8.13 -11.11
N ALA A 412 -7.15 -6.83 -10.84
CA ALA A 412 -7.01 -6.30 -9.49
C ALA A 412 -8.20 -6.71 -8.59
N TYR A 413 -9.34 -7.09 -9.20
CA TYR A 413 -10.50 -7.61 -8.49
C TYR A 413 -10.30 -9.10 -8.18
N GLY A 414 -9.76 -9.40 -6.98
CA GLY A 414 -9.62 -10.77 -6.46
C GLY A 414 -8.21 -11.17 -6.00
N ASN A 415 -7.18 -10.38 -6.35
CA ASN A 415 -5.82 -10.58 -5.85
C ASN A 415 -5.65 -9.75 -4.58
N GLY A 416 -5.47 -10.42 -3.44
CA GLY A 416 -4.90 -9.92 -2.17
C GLY A 416 -4.94 -8.41 -1.85
N ASP A 417 -3.86 -7.94 -1.26
CA ASP A 417 -3.65 -6.55 -0.88
C ASP A 417 -2.91 -5.88 -2.05
N VAL A 418 -3.59 -5.05 -2.84
CA VAL A 418 -3.01 -4.37 -4.01
C VAL A 418 -3.08 -2.88 -3.75
N LEU A 419 -1.98 -2.17 -4.00
CA LEU A 419 -1.85 -0.72 -3.87
C LEU A 419 -2.15 0.01 -5.17
N GLY A 420 -1.75 -0.57 -6.29
CA GLY A 420 -1.92 0.04 -7.61
C GLY A 420 -2.08 -1.00 -8.69
N ALA A 421 -2.66 -0.59 -9.82
CA ALA A 421 -2.79 -1.43 -10.99
C ALA A 421 -2.22 -0.72 -12.21
N SER A 422 -1.81 -1.51 -13.19
CA SER A 422 -1.35 -1.02 -14.48
C SER A 422 -1.95 -1.85 -15.61
N SER A 423 -2.27 -1.18 -16.72
CA SER A 423 -2.84 -1.81 -17.91
C SER A 423 -2.41 -1.08 -19.17
N GLN A 424 -1.86 -1.79 -20.16
CA GLN A 424 -1.74 -1.41 -21.59
C GLN A 424 -1.40 0.06 -21.96
N GLY A 425 -0.87 0.88 -21.05
CA GLY A 425 -0.60 2.32 -21.27
C GLY A 425 -1.13 3.28 -20.20
N SER A 426 -1.80 2.81 -19.15
CA SER A 426 -2.16 3.64 -18.00
C SER A 426 -2.00 2.89 -16.69
N SER A 427 -1.75 3.64 -15.62
CA SER A 427 -1.58 3.11 -14.26
C SER A 427 -2.42 3.90 -13.28
N ILE A 428 -2.96 3.23 -12.27
CA ILE A 428 -3.79 3.83 -11.21
C ILE A 428 -3.24 3.44 -9.84
N TYR A 429 -3.13 4.42 -8.96
CA TYR A 429 -2.69 4.24 -7.57
C TYR A 429 -3.12 5.45 -6.74
N PRO A 430 -3.21 5.35 -5.40
CA PRO A 430 -3.55 6.47 -4.53
C PRO A 430 -2.54 7.62 -4.61
N VAL A 431 -3.03 8.85 -4.65
CA VAL A 431 -2.20 10.08 -4.61
C VAL A 431 -1.31 10.12 -3.38
N VAL A 432 -1.77 9.59 -2.23
CA VAL A 432 -0.97 9.56 -1.00
C VAL A 432 0.35 8.81 -1.17
N LEU A 433 0.48 7.91 -2.15
CA LEU A 433 1.74 7.23 -2.40
C LEU A 433 2.78 8.11 -3.11
N GLU A 434 2.42 9.28 -3.65
CA GLU A 434 3.37 10.24 -4.23
C GLU A 434 4.04 11.09 -3.15
N THR A 435 3.31 11.43 -2.09
CA THR A 435 3.79 12.33 -1.01
C THR A 435 4.06 11.63 0.30
N LEU A 436 3.44 10.47 0.52
CA LEU A 436 3.40 9.73 1.79
C LEU A 436 2.85 10.56 2.95
N GLU A 437 2.00 11.53 2.63
CA GLU A 437 1.46 12.51 3.57
C GLU A 437 -0.06 12.57 3.51
N VAL A 438 -0.69 12.73 4.67
CA VAL A 438 -2.12 13.05 4.73
C VAL A 438 -2.38 14.40 4.07
N ALA A 439 -3.24 14.42 3.05
CA ALA A 439 -3.58 15.64 2.34
C ALA A 439 -4.19 16.69 3.29
N SER A 440 -3.78 17.95 3.15
CA SER A 440 -4.24 19.04 4.00
C SER A 440 -5.75 19.26 3.96
N ASN A 441 -6.40 18.88 2.86
CA ASN A 441 -7.84 18.95 2.64
C ASN A 441 -8.59 17.66 3.01
N THR A 442 -7.88 16.65 3.54
CA THR A 442 -8.33 15.28 3.84
C THR A 442 -8.96 14.54 2.67
N ALA A 443 -8.77 15.03 1.44
CA ALA A 443 -9.22 14.33 0.26
C ALA A 443 -8.39 13.07 0.08
N PHE A 444 -9.04 11.98 -0.28
CA PHE A 444 -8.38 10.74 -0.65
C PHE A 444 -8.69 10.45 -2.11
N THR A 445 -7.67 10.49 -2.94
CA THR A 445 -7.82 10.51 -4.40
C THR A 445 -6.82 9.55 -5.02
N PHE A 446 -7.10 9.15 -6.26
CA PHE A 446 -6.27 8.24 -7.04
C PHE A 446 -5.69 8.99 -8.23
N VAL A 447 -4.41 8.83 -8.51
CA VAL A 447 -3.83 9.26 -9.78
C VAL A 447 -4.18 8.23 -10.84
N LEU A 448 -4.66 8.70 -11.99
CA LEU A 448 -4.66 7.92 -13.22
C LEU A 448 -3.59 8.53 -14.12
N ARG A 449 -2.50 7.80 -14.38
CA ARG A 449 -1.32 8.30 -15.10
C ARG A 449 -1.08 7.51 -16.38
N GLU A 450 -0.58 8.21 -17.40
CA GLU A 450 -0.12 7.59 -18.65
C GLU A 450 1.18 6.82 -18.41
N GLY A 451 1.24 5.58 -18.90
CA GLY A 451 2.39 4.68 -18.75
C GLY A 451 2.11 3.46 -17.88
N VAL A 452 3.11 2.59 -17.79
CA VAL A 452 3.03 1.30 -17.12
C VAL A 452 4.05 1.14 -16.02
N PHE A 453 3.78 0.27 -15.05
CA PHE A 453 4.77 -0.08 -14.01
C PHE A 453 5.92 -0.88 -14.63
N ILE A 454 7.11 -0.25 -14.66
CA ILE A 454 8.37 -0.85 -15.09
C ILE A 454 9.36 -0.77 -13.92
N HIS A 455 10.01 -1.90 -13.63
CA HIS A 455 11.09 -1.97 -12.66
C HIS A 455 12.18 -2.93 -13.15
N ASP A 456 13.43 -2.46 -13.13
CA ASP A 456 14.59 -3.17 -13.67
C ASP A 456 14.37 -3.70 -15.11
N GLY A 457 13.75 -2.86 -15.95
CA GLY A 457 13.46 -3.18 -17.35
C GLY A 457 12.34 -4.19 -17.57
N LYS A 458 11.63 -4.62 -16.52
CA LYS A 458 10.50 -5.56 -16.60
C LYS A 458 9.17 -4.86 -16.35
N TYR A 459 8.14 -5.28 -17.06
CA TYR A 459 6.76 -4.81 -16.89
C TYR A 459 6.04 -5.58 -15.77
N TYR A 460 5.21 -4.88 -15.01
CA TYR A 460 4.38 -5.44 -13.95
C TYR A 460 2.93 -4.94 -14.05
N GLU A 461 1.97 -5.81 -13.73
CA GLU A 461 0.54 -5.47 -13.80
C GLU A 461 0.03 -4.81 -12.50
N GLN A 462 0.76 -4.98 -11.39
CA GLN A 462 0.29 -4.63 -10.04
C GLN A 462 1.43 -4.02 -9.22
N LEU A 463 1.04 -3.11 -8.33
CA LEU A 463 1.84 -2.63 -7.21
C LEU A 463 1.19 -3.18 -5.94
N GLY A 464 1.90 -3.97 -5.16
CA GLY A 464 1.44 -4.57 -3.90
C GLY A 464 2.28 -4.11 -2.70
N PRO A 465 1.81 -4.29 -1.46
CA PRO A 465 2.65 -4.10 -0.28
C PRO A 465 3.62 -5.28 -0.15
N ALA A 466 4.86 -4.99 0.24
CA ALA A 466 5.79 -6.05 0.62
C ALA A 466 5.34 -6.68 1.93
N LYS A 467 4.84 -7.93 1.90
CA LYS A 467 4.50 -8.63 3.14
C LYS A 467 5.74 -9.22 3.78
N GLU A 468 6.13 -8.74 4.95
CA GLU A 468 7.08 -9.46 5.79
C GLU A 468 6.34 -10.53 6.61
N SER A 469 6.81 -11.78 6.52
CA SER A 469 6.16 -12.94 7.16
C SER A 469 6.16 -12.89 8.69
N GLY A 470 6.89 -11.95 9.29
CA GLY A 470 6.70 -11.53 10.66
C GLY A 470 5.68 -10.41 10.69
N ALA A 471 4.39 -10.74 10.68
CA ALA A 471 3.39 -9.81 11.20
C ALA A 471 3.97 -9.25 12.50
N LEU A 472 4.09 -7.92 12.62
CA LEU A 472 4.52 -7.25 13.84
C LEU A 472 4.00 -8.08 15.01
N HIS A 473 4.89 -8.83 15.67
CA HIS A 473 4.70 -9.16 17.07
C HIS A 473 4.92 -7.83 17.75
N ALA A 474 3.88 -7.02 17.57
CA ALA A 474 3.65 -5.74 18.13
C ALA A 474 3.81 -6.04 19.62
N MET A 475 4.94 -5.61 20.18
CA MET A 475 5.35 -6.08 21.48
C MET A 475 4.26 -5.76 22.50
N THR A 476 3.70 -6.81 23.10
CA THR A 476 2.92 -6.73 24.33
C THR A 476 3.81 -6.50 25.56
N VAL A 477 5.12 -6.26 25.38
CA VAL A 477 6.06 -6.08 26.49
C VAL A 477 5.69 -4.80 27.25
N PRO A 478 5.38 -4.89 28.56
CA PRO A 478 5.11 -3.74 29.41
C PRO A 478 6.34 -2.83 29.43
N GLN A 479 6.15 -1.58 29.02
CA GLN A 479 7.22 -0.60 28.80
C GLN A 479 7.77 0.04 30.09
N GLU A 480 7.49 -0.50 31.27
CA GLU A 480 7.82 0.17 32.53
C GLU A 480 9.33 0.42 32.72
N HIS A 481 10.23 -0.21 31.94
CA HIS A 481 11.68 -0.15 32.18
C HIS A 481 12.57 0.31 31.01
N PHE A 482 12.04 0.62 29.83
CA PHE A 482 12.86 1.07 28.67
C PHE A 482 12.42 2.44 28.16
N LEU A 483 12.38 3.43 29.07
CA LEU A 483 12.30 4.83 28.71
C LEU A 483 13.72 5.37 28.53
N ALA A 484 14.28 5.26 27.33
CA ALA A 484 15.27 6.26 26.94
C ALA A 484 14.57 7.63 27.06
N PRO A 485 15.13 8.62 27.77
CA PRO A 485 14.49 9.91 27.95
C PRO A 485 14.25 10.52 26.57
N ILE A 486 12.97 10.69 26.23
CA ILE A 486 12.56 11.37 25.02
C ILE A 486 12.92 12.84 25.24
N THR A 487 14.01 13.30 24.64
CA THR A 487 14.31 14.72 24.62
C THR A 487 13.32 15.41 23.68
N LEU A 488 12.86 16.62 24.06
CA LEU A 488 12.00 17.47 23.22
C LEU A 488 12.57 17.70 21.80
N SER A 489 13.89 17.60 21.63
CA SER A 489 14.57 17.66 20.32
C SER A 489 14.34 16.44 19.43
N ALA A 490 14.13 15.24 20.00
CA ALA A 490 13.79 14.03 19.24
C ALA A 490 12.31 14.00 18.80
N LEU A 491 11.46 14.88 19.34
CA LEU A 491 10.02 14.97 19.07
C LEU A 491 9.68 15.83 17.85
N GLN A 492 10.63 16.62 17.35
CA GLN A 492 10.48 17.44 16.13
C GLN A 492 11.28 16.87 14.95
N GLN A 493 12.01 15.77 15.14
CA GLN A 493 12.74 15.14 14.05
C GLN A 493 11.76 14.38 13.15
N PRO A 494 11.80 14.59 11.83
CA PRO A 494 10.93 13.87 10.90
C PRO A 494 11.17 12.38 11.07
N LEU A 495 10.08 11.61 11.09
CA LEU A 495 10.13 10.16 11.26
C LEU A 495 11.02 9.55 10.15
N PRO A 496 12.21 8.99 10.44
CA PRO A 496 13.08 8.45 9.41
C PRO A 496 12.36 7.29 8.70
N LEU A 497 11.99 7.52 7.45
CA LEU A 497 11.25 6.59 6.60
C LEU A 497 12.13 6.17 5.42
N THR A 498 12.31 4.87 5.27
CA THR A 498 12.91 4.27 4.08
C THR A 498 11.83 3.58 3.27
N VAL A 499 11.70 4.00 2.01
CA VAL A 499 10.80 3.39 1.05
C VAL A 499 11.60 2.67 0.00
N SER A 500 11.19 1.45 -0.32
CA SER A 500 11.91 0.62 -1.28
C SER A 500 10.97 -0.24 -2.11
N LEU A 501 11.46 -0.65 -3.27
CA LEU A 501 10.78 -1.52 -4.22
C LEU A 501 11.49 -2.85 -4.34
N ARG A 502 10.71 -3.89 -4.62
CA ARG A 502 11.24 -5.21 -4.95
C ARG A 502 10.35 -5.88 -5.99
N ALA A 503 10.96 -6.57 -6.94
CA ALA A 503 10.24 -7.43 -7.87
C ALA A 503 9.58 -8.61 -7.13
N GLY A 504 8.27 -8.77 -7.31
CA GLY A 504 7.48 -9.94 -6.91
C GLY A 504 7.07 -10.79 -8.12
N PHE A 505 6.15 -11.73 -7.91
CA PHE A 505 5.60 -12.54 -8.99
C PHE A 505 4.49 -11.75 -9.71
N ASN A 506 4.78 -11.20 -10.90
CA ASN A 506 3.90 -10.34 -11.69
C ASN A 506 3.46 -9.02 -11.01
N GLU A 507 4.08 -8.66 -9.90
CA GLU A 507 3.83 -7.42 -9.16
C GLU A 507 5.14 -6.78 -8.70
N ILE A 508 5.09 -5.48 -8.40
CA ILE A 508 6.15 -4.77 -7.69
C ILE A 508 5.69 -4.62 -6.24
N LEU A 509 6.56 -4.94 -5.30
CA LEU A 509 6.29 -4.86 -3.88
C LEU A 509 6.89 -3.57 -3.31
N LEU A 510 6.05 -2.78 -2.64
CA LEU A 510 6.41 -1.54 -1.97
C LEU A 510 6.59 -1.79 -0.47
N SER A 511 7.75 -1.45 0.06
CA SER A 511 8.08 -1.58 1.48
C SER A 511 8.18 -0.22 2.15
N PHE A 512 7.52 -0.04 3.30
CA PHE A 512 7.71 1.12 4.18
C PHE A 512 8.39 0.69 5.47
N ASN A 513 9.53 1.29 5.75
CA ASN A 513 10.32 0.99 6.94
C ASN A 513 10.58 2.26 7.71
N ALA A 514 10.07 2.34 8.93
CA ALA A 514 10.22 3.52 9.76
C ALA A 514 11.05 3.22 11.01
N GLN A 515 11.70 4.26 11.51
CA GLN A 515 12.41 4.23 12.78
C GLN A 515 11.79 5.23 13.75
N ALA A 516 11.52 4.81 14.99
CA ALA A 516 11.12 5.74 16.03
C ALA A 516 11.66 5.30 17.38
N SER A 517 12.31 6.19 18.13
CA SER A 517 12.71 5.94 19.53
C SER A 517 13.54 4.65 19.73
N GLY A 518 14.49 4.37 18.82
CA GLY A 518 15.30 3.14 18.86
C GLY A 518 14.62 1.89 18.29
N TRP A 519 13.40 2.02 17.77
CA TRP A 519 12.65 0.94 17.13
C TRP A 519 12.75 1.02 15.62
N TYR A 520 12.83 -0.13 14.98
CA TYR A 520 12.71 -0.31 13.54
C TYR A 520 11.49 -1.18 13.24
N PHE A 521 10.54 -0.66 12.47
CA PHE A 521 9.31 -1.39 12.18
C PHE A 521 8.88 -1.22 10.73
N PHE A 522 8.24 -2.28 10.24
CA PHE A 522 7.59 -2.30 8.95
C PHE A 522 6.19 -1.68 9.06
N VAL A 523 5.80 -0.89 8.07
CA VAL A 523 4.44 -0.39 7.93
C VAL A 523 3.84 -1.02 6.70
N ASP A 524 2.74 -1.75 6.87
CA ASP A 524 2.01 -2.26 5.71
C ASP A 524 1.40 -1.09 4.96
N ALA A 525 1.93 -0.85 3.76
CA ALA A 525 1.52 0.25 2.90
C ALA A 525 0.03 0.17 2.54
N TYR A 526 -0.51 -1.05 2.37
CA TYR A 526 -1.91 -1.23 2.03
C TYR A 526 -2.80 -0.95 3.23
N GLU A 527 -2.43 -1.42 4.42
CA GLU A 527 -3.16 -1.07 5.65
C GLU A 527 -3.14 0.45 5.90
N ALA A 528 -1.99 1.11 5.72
CA ALA A 528 -1.87 2.56 5.89
C ALA A 528 -2.75 3.35 4.90
N VAL A 529 -2.71 2.97 3.61
CA VAL A 529 -3.54 3.57 2.56
C VAL A 529 -5.02 3.34 2.83
N GLN A 530 -5.41 2.11 3.17
CA GLN A 530 -6.80 1.80 3.48
C GLN A 530 -7.27 2.54 4.71
N ALA A 531 -6.48 2.54 5.79
CA ALA A 531 -6.80 3.28 6.99
C ALA A 531 -7.08 4.74 6.62
N LEU A 532 -6.19 5.41 5.88
CA LEU A 532 -6.41 6.79 5.47
C LEU A 532 -7.70 7.01 4.68
N MET A 533 -8.03 6.10 3.75
CA MET A 533 -9.27 6.17 2.99
C MET A 533 -10.49 6.14 3.91
N TYR A 534 -10.49 5.28 4.93
CA TYR A 534 -11.64 5.05 5.81
C TYR A 534 -11.61 5.84 7.13
N LEU A 535 -10.50 6.49 7.47
CA LEU A 535 -10.38 7.32 8.67
C LEU A 535 -11.37 8.48 8.60
N ASP A 536 -12.17 8.58 9.66
CA ASP A 536 -13.05 9.71 9.92
C ASP A 536 -12.22 10.92 10.37
N THR A 537 -12.71 12.13 10.14
CA THR A 537 -12.12 13.32 10.75
C THR A 537 -12.82 13.66 12.07
N SER A 538 -12.10 14.27 13.01
CA SER A 538 -12.67 14.84 14.23
C SER A 538 -13.82 15.80 13.90
N TRP A 539 -14.81 15.91 14.79
CA TRP A 539 -15.80 16.98 14.68
C TRP A 539 -15.14 18.34 14.90
N HIS A 540 -15.65 19.35 14.21
CA HIS A 540 -15.32 20.71 14.56
C HIS A 540 -15.97 21.04 15.91
N CYS A 541 -15.17 21.59 16.83
CA CYS A 541 -15.66 22.06 18.12
C CYS A 541 -15.03 23.42 18.44
N PRO A 542 -15.70 24.26 19.25
CA PRO A 542 -15.19 25.58 19.63
C PRO A 542 -14.09 25.52 20.71
N HIS A 543 -13.80 24.33 21.27
CA HIS A 543 -12.77 24.15 22.29
C HIS A 543 -11.36 24.35 21.69
N ASP A 544 -10.44 24.83 22.54
CA ASP A 544 -9.04 24.97 22.17
C ASP A 544 -8.42 23.59 21.88
N VAL A 545 -7.55 23.52 20.87
CA VAL A 545 -6.85 22.28 20.48
C VAL A 545 -5.99 21.77 21.63
N ASP A 546 -5.44 22.70 22.42
CA ASP A 546 -4.57 22.43 23.57
C ASP A 546 -5.35 22.19 24.88
N SER A 547 -6.69 22.07 24.82
CA SER A 547 -7.50 21.75 26.00
C SER A 547 -7.06 20.39 26.58
N PRO A 548 -6.73 20.31 27.89
CA PRO A 548 -6.30 19.06 28.50
C PRO A 548 -7.41 18.02 28.48
N LEU A 549 -7.01 16.75 28.42
CA LEU A 549 -7.96 15.64 28.52
C LEU A 549 -8.51 15.56 29.96
N PRO A 550 -9.83 15.52 30.17
CA PRO A 550 -10.41 15.35 31.50
C PRO A 550 -9.94 14.04 32.16
N SER A 551 -9.65 14.06 33.47
CA SER A 551 -9.12 12.89 34.20
C SER A 551 -9.99 11.64 34.14
N ILE A 552 -11.30 11.80 33.89
CA ILE A 552 -12.20 10.65 33.69
C ILE A 552 -11.90 9.89 32.39
N LEU A 553 -11.43 10.59 31.35
CA LEU A 553 -11.08 9.99 30.06
C LEU A 553 -9.62 9.51 30.01
N GLU A 554 -8.75 10.05 30.87
CA GLU A 554 -7.34 9.63 30.94
C GLU A 554 -7.20 8.13 31.23
N GLN A 555 -8.13 7.54 31.99
CA GLN A 555 -8.12 6.11 32.32
C GLN A 555 -8.42 5.23 31.10
N ASP A 556 -9.27 5.71 30.20
CA ASP A 556 -9.74 4.99 29.00
C ASP A 556 -8.82 5.18 27.79
N VAL A 557 -7.84 6.06 27.89
CA VAL A 557 -6.93 6.44 26.80
C VAL A 557 -5.53 5.88 27.03
N ALA A 558 -4.86 5.51 25.95
CA ALA A 558 -3.45 5.17 25.92
C ALA A 558 -2.73 6.07 24.91
N ILE A 559 -1.79 6.88 25.37
CA ILE A 559 -0.92 7.66 24.49
C ILE A 559 0.11 6.71 23.87
N ARG A 560 0.21 6.71 22.54
CA ARG A 560 1.05 5.81 21.76
C ARG A 560 1.88 6.60 20.74
N LYS A 561 3.07 6.08 20.44
CA LYS A 561 3.88 6.55 19.31
C LYS A 561 3.57 5.73 18.07
N VAL A 562 3.87 6.28 16.89
CA VAL A 562 3.85 5.52 15.63
C VAL A 562 4.79 4.33 15.74
N GLY A 563 4.35 3.15 15.27
CA GLY A 563 5.10 1.90 15.42
C GLY A 563 4.72 1.06 16.63
N MET A 564 4.01 1.64 17.60
CA MET A 564 3.56 0.91 18.79
C MET A 564 2.27 0.14 18.54
N SER A 565 2.14 -0.97 19.25
CA SER A 565 0.95 -1.82 19.22
C SER A 565 -0.23 -1.14 19.91
N PRO A 566 -1.44 -1.27 19.37
CA PRO A 566 -2.62 -0.80 20.07
C PRO A 566 -2.90 -1.65 21.31
N LEU A 567 -3.35 -1.00 22.39
CA LEU A 567 -4.05 -1.69 23.49
C LEU A 567 -5.48 -1.97 23.08
N LEU A 568 -5.96 -3.18 23.39
CA LEU A 568 -7.27 -3.64 22.97
C LEU A 568 -8.42 -3.12 23.87
N ASP A 569 -8.10 -2.74 25.10
CA ASP A 569 -9.00 -2.27 26.15
C ASP A 569 -9.08 -0.74 26.26
N LYS A 570 -8.25 0.00 25.50
CA LYS A 570 -8.16 1.46 25.53
C LYS A 570 -8.30 2.09 24.16
N ILE A 571 -8.64 3.38 24.14
CA ILE A 571 -8.55 4.22 22.95
C ILE A 571 -7.09 4.66 22.79
N ASN A 572 -6.47 4.25 21.68
CA ASN A 572 -5.08 4.56 21.40
C ASN A 572 -4.96 5.94 20.74
N VAL A 573 -4.32 6.88 21.41
CA VAL A 573 -4.03 8.21 20.87
C VAL A 573 -2.61 8.19 20.31
N TYR A 574 -2.49 8.10 18.99
CA TYR A 574 -1.20 8.13 18.29
C TYR A 574 -0.74 9.57 18.11
N THR A 575 0.33 9.95 18.79
CA THR A 575 0.91 11.29 18.69
C THR A 575 1.87 11.37 17.51
N THR A 576 1.61 12.28 16.58
CA THR A 576 2.44 12.47 15.37
C THR A 576 3.15 13.81 15.35
N HIS A 577 2.89 14.68 16.34
CA HIS A 577 3.46 16.02 16.47
C HIS A 577 3.26 16.90 15.22
N GLY A 578 2.16 16.65 14.48
CA GLY A 578 1.83 17.39 13.26
C GLY A 578 2.62 16.95 12.01
N ASP A 579 3.48 15.94 12.12
CA ASP A 579 4.14 15.32 10.96
C ASP A 579 3.11 14.50 10.16
N ARG A 580 2.78 14.98 8.96
CA ARG A 580 1.79 14.37 8.07
C ARG A 580 2.20 12.98 7.57
N ARG A 581 3.49 12.67 7.52
CA ARG A 581 4.01 11.34 7.18
C ARG A 581 3.80 10.40 8.35
N ALA A 582 4.12 10.85 9.56
CA ALA A 582 3.82 10.10 10.76
C ALA A 582 2.31 9.82 10.92
N GLN A 583 1.43 10.77 10.56
CA GLN A 583 -0.03 10.56 10.49
C GLN A 583 -0.42 9.48 9.47
N PHE A 584 0.18 9.51 8.28
CA PHE A 584 -0.07 8.49 7.27
C PHE A 584 0.37 7.10 7.76
N LEU A 585 1.60 6.98 8.27
CA LEU A 585 2.12 5.71 8.77
C LEU A 585 1.38 5.20 10.02
N ALA A 586 0.90 6.10 10.89
CA ALA A 586 0.04 5.74 12.03
C ALA A 586 -1.23 5.01 11.58
N GLY A 587 -1.74 5.32 10.38
CA GLY A 587 -2.85 4.59 9.76
C GLY A 587 -2.59 3.08 9.64
N GLY A 588 -1.35 2.68 9.35
CA GLY A 588 -0.98 1.25 9.26
C GLY A 588 -1.05 0.49 10.59
N PHE A 589 -1.20 1.18 11.72
CA PHE A 589 -1.38 0.58 13.06
C PHE A 589 -2.82 0.62 13.54
N VAL A 590 -3.71 1.30 12.81
CA VAL A 590 -5.15 1.35 13.08
C VAL A 590 -5.78 0.10 12.47
N ARG A 591 -5.80 -0.98 13.25
CA ARG A 591 -6.47 -2.22 12.85
C ARG A 591 -7.94 -1.95 12.51
N TYR A 592 -8.39 -2.52 11.40
CA TYR A 592 -9.80 -2.59 11.01
C TYR A 592 -10.53 -1.26 10.79
N LYS A 593 -9.81 -0.19 10.40
CA LYS A 593 -10.46 1.08 9.95
C LYS A 593 -11.24 1.78 11.08
N ASP A 594 -10.92 1.46 12.34
CA ASP A 594 -11.59 1.95 13.54
C ASP A 594 -10.84 3.14 14.15
N GLY A 595 -10.73 4.23 13.40
CA GLY A 595 -10.04 5.41 13.89
C GLY A 595 -10.57 6.73 13.38
N CYS A 596 -10.16 7.80 14.06
CA CYS A 596 -10.38 9.17 13.61
C CYS A 596 -9.06 9.95 13.58
N LEU A 597 -8.96 10.88 12.63
CA LEU A 597 -7.87 11.84 12.51
C LEU A 597 -8.31 13.17 13.15
N LEU A 598 -7.56 13.65 14.14
CA LEU A 598 -7.73 14.97 14.74
C LEU A 598 -7.28 16.04 13.74
N ARG A 599 -8.16 17.00 13.42
CA ARG A 599 -7.84 18.08 12.48
C ARG A 599 -8.26 19.46 12.95
N THR A 600 -9.56 19.64 13.20
CA THR A 600 -10.18 20.95 13.49
C THR A 600 -10.96 20.96 14.80
N GLY A 601 -10.73 19.97 15.66
CA GLY A 601 -11.33 19.87 16.98
C GLY A 601 -10.26 19.67 18.05
N CYS A 602 -10.68 19.51 19.30
CA CYS A 602 -9.80 19.17 20.41
C CYS A 602 -9.71 17.65 20.62
N LEU A 603 -8.68 17.22 21.36
CA LEU A 603 -8.47 15.81 21.69
C LEU A 603 -9.67 15.21 22.42
N THR A 604 -10.22 15.93 23.41
CA THR A 604 -11.37 15.49 24.21
C THR A 604 -12.59 15.17 23.36
N CYS A 605 -12.98 16.07 22.44
CA CYS A 605 -14.10 15.82 21.53
C CYS A 605 -13.84 14.64 20.58
N SER A 606 -12.59 14.42 20.19
CA SER A 606 -12.22 13.30 19.32
C SER A 606 -12.24 11.96 20.05
N VAL A 607 -11.83 11.94 21.32
CA VAL A 607 -11.97 10.77 22.20
C VAL A 607 -13.43 10.44 22.44
N HIS A 608 -14.28 11.45 22.71
CA HIS A 608 -15.72 11.23 22.83
C HIS A 608 -16.36 10.71 21.54
N LYS A 609 -15.98 11.27 20.37
CA LYS A 609 -16.39 10.73 19.07
C LYS A 609 -15.96 9.28 18.93
N ALA A 610 -14.72 8.95 19.31
CA ALA A 610 -14.21 7.60 19.26
C ALA A 610 -15.01 6.66 20.18
N GLN A 611 -15.35 7.06 21.41
CA GLN A 611 -16.22 6.28 22.30
C GLN A 611 -17.61 6.06 21.70
N GLN A 612 -18.24 7.13 21.20
CA GLN A 612 -19.61 7.09 20.65
C GLN A 612 -19.71 6.20 19.41
N LEU A 613 -18.71 6.26 18.52
CA LEU A 613 -18.66 5.46 17.30
C LEU A 613 -17.93 4.13 17.50
N GLY A 614 -17.40 3.89 18.71
CA GLY A 614 -16.63 2.71 19.07
C GLY A 614 -15.34 2.53 18.26
N TYR A 615 -14.67 3.63 17.93
CA TYR A 615 -13.31 3.64 17.39
C TYR A 615 -12.30 3.31 18.48
N ARG A 616 -11.18 2.69 18.09
CA ARG A 616 -10.10 2.30 19.01
C ARG A 616 -8.85 3.14 18.86
N SER A 617 -8.84 4.07 17.92
CA SER A 617 -7.67 4.90 17.63
C SER A 617 -8.04 6.33 17.29
N VAL A 618 -7.23 7.27 17.78
CA VAL A 618 -7.23 8.68 17.41
C VAL A 618 -5.83 9.02 16.95
N ILE A 619 -5.67 9.55 15.74
CA ILE A 619 -4.39 10.03 15.22
C ILE A 619 -4.36 11.55 15.42
N VAL A 620 -3.35 12.04 16.12
CA VAL A 620 -3.18 13.45 16.50
C VAL A 620 -2.04 14.07 15.72
#